data_AF-A0A534LEA7-F1
#
_entry.id   AF-A0A534LEA7-F1
#
_cell.length_a   1.000
_cell.length_b   1.000
_cell.length_c   1.000
_cell.angle_alpha   90.00
_cell.angle_beta   90.00
_cell.angle_gamma   90.00
#
_symmetry.space_group_name_H-M   'P 1'
#
loop_
_entity.id
_entity.type
_entity.pdbx_description
1 polymer ?
#
loop_
_entity_poly.entity_id
_entity_poly.type
_entity_poly.pdbx_seq_one_letter_code
_entity_poly.pdbx_strand_id
1 'polypeptide(L)'
;MSYVDDMRRELELLVKHHRDVPLPPEEVPDFRTFQCADPAKEMIAVDGSYSFLLNLSSWWLALISVGLLRYAFDGHAFRRKDWRLVQRMVGVSTFEEFVATQDELHRSLFEFTKERREEQPRDMVNEYRRLIEGQTAI
;
A
#
# COMPACT_ATOMS: atom_id res chain seq x y z
N MET A 1 15.97 -15.96 48.06
CA MET A 1 14.65 -15.89 47.41
C MET A 1 14.80 -16.48 46.03
N SER A 2 13.92 -17.41 45.65
CA SER A 2 14.01 -18.14 44.38
C SER A 2 13.40 -17.31 43.26
N TYR A 3 13.97 -17.39 42.05
CA TYR A 3 13.41 -16.78 40.83
C TYR A 3 11.93 -17.13 40.61
N VAL A 4 11.51 -18.31 41.07
CA VAL A 4 10.12 -18.78 41.02
C VAL A 4 9.19 -17.95 41.90
N ASP A 5 9.67 -17.46 43.06
CA ASP A 5 8.87 -16.64 43.98
C ASP A 5 8.69 -15.23 43.42
N ASP A 6 9.74 -14.67 42.82
CA ASP A 6 9.68 -13.36 42.16
C ASP A 6 8.74 -13.41 40.94
N MET A 7 8.84 -14.46 40.12
CA MET A 7 7.93 -14.69 39.00
C MET A 7 6.47 -14.84 39.42
N ARG A 8 6.20 -15.54 40.52
CA ARG A 8 4.84 -15.68 41.06
C ARG A 8 4.29 -14.32 41.50
N ARG A 9 5.10 -13.52 42.18
CA ARG A 9 4.72 -12.18 42.65
C ARG A 9 4.43 -11.21 41.51
N GLU A 10 5.26 -11.20 40.48
CA GLU A 10 5.05 -10.37 39.28
C GLU A 10 3.77 -10.79 38.54
N LEU A 11 3.50 -12.09 38.44
CA LEU A 11 2.27 -12.59 37.82
C LEU A 11 1.02 -12.18 38.60
N GLU A 12 1.07 -12.25 39.94
CA GLU A 12 -0.01 -11.81 40.83
C GLU A 12 -0.29 -10.31 40.71
N LEU A 13 0.77 -9.49 40.62
CA LEU A 13 0.64 -8.05 40.39
C LEU A 13 0.00 -7.75 39.03
N LEU A 14 0.44 -8.45 37.98
CA LEU A 14 -0.07 -8.26 36.62
C LEU A 14 -1.56 -8.63 36.51
N VAL A 15 -1.96 -9.75 37.13
CA VAL A 15 -3.38 -10.18 37.19
C VAL A 15 -4.22 -9.19 38.00
N LYS A 16 -3.70 -8.68 39.13
CA LYS A 16 -4.40 -7.69 39.94
C LYS A 16 -4.63 -6.39 39.15
N HIS A 17 -3.57 -5.86 38.53
CA HIS A 17 -3.67 -4.66 37.72
C HIS A 17 -4.61 -4.81 36.53
N HIS A 18 -4.67 -6.00 35.91
CA HIS A 18 -5.61 -6.27 34.81
C HIS A 18 -7.07 -6.32 35.26
N ARG A 19 -7.35 -6.85 36.46
CA ARG A 19 -8.73 -6.92 37.02
C ARG A 19 -9.24 -5.59 37.54
N ASP A 20 -8.33 -4.72 38.00
CA ASP A 20 -8.68 -3.40 38.55
C ASP A 20 -8.85 -2.34 37.44
N VAL A 21 -8.65 -2.68 36.16
CA VAL A 21 -8.99 -1.77 35.05
C VAL A 21 -10.50 -1.78 34.83
N PRO A 22 -11.21 -0.66 35.06
CA PRO A 22 -12.63 -0.58 34.72
C PRO A 22 -12.78 -0.81 33.22
N LEU A 23 -13.58 -1.82 32.86
CA LEU A 23 -13.98 -2.00 31.48
C LEU A 23 -14.72 -0.73 31.03
N PRO A 24 -14.40 -0.17 29.85
CA PRO A 24 -15.20 0.91 29.30
C PRO A 24 -16.67 0.44 29.21
N PRO A 25 -17.64 1.34 29.37
CA PRO A 25 -19.04 1.00 29.20
C PRO A 25 -19.23 0.33 27.84
N GLU A 26 -20.14 -0.64 27.79
CA GLU A 26 -20.42 -1.44 26.60
C GLU A 26 -20.87 -0.51 25.46
N GLU A 27 -19.96 -0.20 24.54
CA GLU A 27 -20.31 0.49 23.29
C GLU A 27 -21.12 -0.50 22.44
N VAL A 28 -22.45 -0.34 22.45
CA VAL A 28 -23.32 -1.03 21.51
C VAL A 28 -22.91 -0.56 20.11
N PRO A 29 -22.42 -1.44 19.21
CA PRO A 29 -22.04 -1.03 17.87
C PRO A 29 -23.25 -0.44 17.14
N ASP A 30 -23.09 0.74 16.54
CA ASP A 30 -24.10 1.32 15.65
C ASP A 30 -24.15 0.50 14.35
N PHE A 31 -25.05 -0.49 14.32
CA PHE A 31 -25.30 -1.27 13.12
C PHE A 31 -26.14 -0.46 12.14
N ARG A 32 -25.47 0.17 11.18
CA ARG A 32 -26.14 0.84 10.06
C ARG A 32 -26.55 -0.17 9.01
N THR A 33 -27.80 -0.07 8.56
CA THR A 33 -28.28 -0.81 7.39
C THR A 33 -27.64 -0.21 6.14
N PHE A 34 -26.94 -1.04 5.36
CA PHE A 34 -26.41 -0.65 4.07
C PHE A 34 -27.52 -0.69 3.03
N GLN A 35 -27.69 0.39 2.28
CA GLN A 35 -28.57 0.42 1.11
C GLN A 35 -27.74 0.19 -0.15
N CYS A 36 -28.24 -0.63 -1.06
CA CYS A 36 -27.66 -0.74 -2.39
C CYS A 36 -27.74 0.62 -3.10
N ALA A 37 -26.66 1.00 -3.78
CA ALA A 37 -26.66 2.20 -4.61
C ALA A 37 -27.61 2.00 -5.81
N ASP A 38 -28.53 2.94 -6.01
CA ASP A 38 -29.38 3.04 -7.20
C ASP A 38 -29.08 4.37 -7.91
N PRO A 39 -28.55 4.36 -9.15
CA PRO A 39 -28.24 3.20 -9.99
C PRO A 39 -26.95 2.46 -9.60
N ALA A 40 -26.81 1.21 -10.07
CA ALA A 40 -25.61 0.41 -9.92
C ALA A 40 -24.39 1.17 -10.50
N LYS A 41 -23.34 1.32 -9.71
CA LYS A 41 -22.13 2.03 -10.13
C LYS A 41 -21.28 1.16 -11.06
N GLU A 42 -20.59 1.80 -11.99
CA GLU A 42 -19.53 1.13 -12.74
C GLU A 42 -18.39 0.69 -11.80
N MET A 43 -17.77 -0.43 -12.13
CA MET A 43 -16.65 -0.99 -11.39
C MET A 43 -15.39 -0.92 -12.26
N ILE A 44 -14.30 -0.47 -11.66
CA ILE A 44 -12.98 -0.45 -12.30
C ILE A 44 -12.06 -1.36 -11.49
N ALA A 45 -11.39 -2.28 -12.17
CA ALA A 45 -10.31 -3.07 -11.60
C ALA A 45 -8.99 -2.59 -12.22
N VAL A 46 -8.06 -2.15 -11.39
CA VAL A 46 -6.73 -1.71 -11.81
C VAL A 46 -5.70 -2.51 -11.04
N ASP A 47 -4.71 -3.04 -11.76
CA ASP A 47 -3.57 -3.71 -11.17
C ASP A 47 -2.32 -3.44 -12.02
N GLY A 48 -1.18 -3.46 -11.36
CA GLY A 48 0.10 -3.07 -11.93
C GLY A 48 1.19 -4.03 -11.52
N SER A 49 2.15 -4.20 -12.42
CA SER A 49 3.40 -4.91 -12.16
C SER A 49 4.58 -4.11 -12.70
N TYR A 50 5.78 -4.48 -12.32
CA TYR A 50 7.00 -3.93 -12.90
C TYR A 50 8.04 -5.02 -13.12
N SER A 51 8.99 -4.74 -14.01
CA SER A 51 10.15 -5.57 -14.25
C SER A 51 11.37 -4.69 -14.39
N PHE A 52 12.47 -5.03 -13.70
CA PHE A 52 13.75 -4.38 -13.92
C PHE A 52 14.35 -4.88 -15.24
N LEU A 53 14.67 -3.93 -16.12
CA LEU A 53 15.31 -4.20 -17.40
C LEU A 53 16.83 -4.12 -17.28
N LEU A 54 17.33 -3.13 -16.54
CA LEU A 54 18.76 -2.86 -16.40
C LEU A 54 19.09 -2.36 -15.00
N ASN A 55 20.30 -2.70 -14.53
CA ASN A 55 20.92 -2.14 -13.34
C ASN A 55 22.37 -1.79 -13.69
N LEU A 56 22.71 -0.51 -13.54
CA LEU A 56 24.05 0.05 -13.73
C LEU A 56 24.46 0.80 -12.46
N SER A 57 25.15 0.10 -11.55
CA SER A 57 25.61 0.63 -10.26
C SER A 57 24.46 1.15 -9.40
N SER A 58 24.26 2.46 -9.31
CA SER A 58 23.22 3.14 -8.52
C SER A 58 22.04 3.60 -9.39
N TRP A 59 21.89 3.05 -10.59
CA TRP A 59 20.81 3.38 -11.52
C TRP A 59 20.10 2.13 -12.03
N TRP A 60 18.78 2.15 -12.01
CA TRP A 60 17.91 1.05 -12.43
C TRP A 60 16.92 1.55 -13.48
N LEU A 61 16.73 0.78 -14.54
CA LEU A 61 15.65 0.99 -15.49
C LEU A 61 14.58 -0.08 -15.28
N ALA A 62 13.34 0.34 -15.04
CA ALA A 62 12.20 -0.54 -14.90
C ALA A 62 11.14 -0.28 -15.96
N LEU A 63 10.47 -1.34 -16.41
CA LEU A 63 9.22 -1.25 -17.16
C LEU A 63 8.06 -1.49 -16.21
N ILE A 64 7.23 -0.48 -16.02
CA ILE A 64 5.97 -0.58 -15.27
C ILE A 64 4.86 -0.85 -16.27
N SER A 65 4.02 -1.85 -15.98
CA SER A 65 2.83 -2.20 -16.75
C SER A 65 1.60 -2.14 -15.85
N VAL A 66 0.62 -1.32 -16.21
CA VAL A 66 -0.65 -1.16 -15.47
C VAL A 66 -1.81 -1.53 -16.39
N GLY A 67 -2.58 -2.53 -15.97
CA GLY A 67 -3.80 -2.96 -16.62
C GLY A 67 -5.02 -2.38 -15.93
N LEU A 68 -6.00 -1.94 -16.70
CA LEU A 68 -7.30 -1.48 -16.22
C LEU A 68 -8.41 -2.21 -16.97
N LEU A 69 -9.41 -2.66 -16.23
CA LEU A 69 -10.63 -3.29 -16.73
C LEU A 69 -11.85 -2.51 -16.22
N ARG A 70 -12.71 -2.05 -17.14
CA ARG A 70 -13.98 -1.39 -16.79
C ARG A 70 -15.12 -2.38 -16.91
N TYR A 71 -15.99 -2.37 -15.91
CA TYR A 71 -17.19 -3.20 -15.85
C TYR A 71 -18.41 -2.32 -15.61
N ALA A 72 -19.50 -2.64 -16.29
CA ALA A 72 -20.80 -2.08 -15.99
C ALA A 72 -21.78 -3.20 -15.63
N PHE A 73 -22.70 -2.90 -14.72
CA PHE A 73 -23.76 -3.82 -14.35
C PHE A 73 -24.86 -3.74 -15.40
N ASP A 74 -25.22 -4.88 -16.00
CA ASP A 74 -26.28 -4.96 -17.03
C ASP A 74 -27.69 -5.23 -16.44
N GLY A 75 -27.81 -5.20 -15.12
CA GLY A 75 -29.02 -5.58 -14.38
C GLY A 75 -28.96 -6.99 -13.82
N HIS A 76 -28.02 -7.84 -14.25
CA HIS A 76 -27.86 -9.22 -13.77
C HIS A 76 -26.43 -9.51 -13.31
N ALA A 77 -25.42 -9.03 -14.04
CA ALA A 77 -24.01 -9.24 -13.73
C ALA A 77 -23.13 -8.07 -14.19
N PHE A 78 -21.93 -7.99 -13.62
CA PHE A 78 -20.89 -7.10 -14.15
C PHE A 78 -20.31 -7.67 -15.44
N ARG A 79 -20.38 -6.89 -16.52
CA ARG A 79 -19.80 -7.22 -17.82
C ARG A 79 -18.66 -6.27 -18.13
N ARG A 80 -17.53 -6.82 -18.57
CA ARG A 80 -16.40 -6.03 -19.03
C ARG A 80 -16.84 -5.20 -20.24
N LYS A 81 -16.67 -3.89 -20.16
CA LYS A 81 -16.98 -2.93 -21.22
C LYS A 81 -15.74 -2.54 -22.00
N ASP A 82 -14.64 -2.35 -21.29
CA ASP A 82 -13.42 -1.82 -21.87
C ASP A 82 -12.20 -2.32 -21.10
N TRP A 83 -11.02 -2.20 -21.72
CA TRP A 83 -9.74 -2.48 -21.11
C TRP A 83 -8.68 -1.52 -21.62
N ARG A 84 -7.69 -1.25 -20.77
CA ARG A 84 -6.54 -0.43 -21.11
C ARG A 84 -5.27 -1.03 -20.54
N LEU A 85 -4.19 -0.99 -21.30
CA LEU A 85 -2.85 -1.32 -20.83
C LEU A 85 -1.97 -0.08 -20.99
N VAL A 86 -1.36 0.35 -19.89
CA VAL A 86 -0.38 1.45 -19.87
C VAL A 86 0.97 0.88 -19.52
N GLN A 87 1.97 1.19 -20.36
CA GLN A 87 3.35 0.82 -20.11
C GLN A 87 4.23 2.07 -20.05
N ARG A 88 5.10 2.12 -19.03
CA ARG A 88 6.00 3.25 -18.79
C ARG A 88 7.38 2.72 -18.41
N MET A 89 8.40 3.24 -19.07
CA MET A 89 9.79 3.05 -18.64
C MET A 89 10.13 4.12 -17.61
N VAL A 90 10.66 3.70 -16.47
CA VAL A 90 11.05 4.58 -15.38
C VAL A 90 12.49 4.26 -14.99
N GLY A 91 13.34 5.29 -14.98
CA GLY A 91 14.67 5.22 -14.41
C GLY A 91 14.64 5.62 -12.96
N VAL A 92 15.18 4.81 -12.05
CA VAL A 92 15.41 5.18 -10.66
C VAL A 92 16.86 5.14 -10.27
N SER A 93 17.25 6.04 -9.38
CA SER A 93 18.59 6.08 -8.83
C SER A 93 18.53 6.23 -7.32
N THR A 94 19.49 5.63 -6.64
CA THR A 94 19.72 5.79 -5.20
C THR A 94 20.93 6.67 -4.88
N PHE A 95 21.56 7.27 -5.90
CA PHE A 95 22.70 8.16 -5.70
C PHE A 95 22.23 9.60 -5.49
N GLU A 96 22.40 10.11 -4.27
CA GLU A 96 21.83 11.39 -3.82
C GLU A 96 22.17 12.57 -4.75
N GLU A 97 23.42 12.68 -5.21
CA GLU A 97 23.83 13.78 -6.09
C GLU A 97 23.08 13.77 -7.43
N PHE A 98 22.80 12.58 -7.97
CA PHE A 98 22.03 12.44 -9.21
C PHE A 98 20.54 12.64 -8.97
N VAL A 99 20.01 12.19 -7.83
CA VAL A 99 18.61 12.39 -7.43
C VAL A 99 18.29 13.87 -7.28
N ALA A 100 19.23 14.67 -6.74
CA ALA A 100 19.05 16.11 -6.57
C ALA A 100 18.75 16.86 -7.88
N THR A 101 19.18 16.32 -9.03
CA THR A 101 18.93 16.90 -10.36
C THR A 101 17.65 16.41 -11.02
N GLN A 102 16.91 15.48 -10.41
CA GLN A 102 15.67 14.93 -10.96
C GLN A 102 14.45 15.79 -10.61
N ASP A 103 13.30 15.42 -11.17
CA ASP A 103 12.03 16.08 -10.87
C ASP A 103 11.61 15.93 -9.39
N GLU A 104 10.61 16.71 -8.99
CA GLU A 104 10.11 16.71 -7.61
C GLU A 104 9.59 15.34 -7.19
N LEU A 105 8.87 14.64 -8.07
CA LEU A 105 8.31 13.33 -7.79
C LEU A 105 9.42 12.32 -7.45
N HIS A 106 10.46 12.28 -8.27
CA HIS A 106 11.61 11.39 -8.09
C HIS A 106 12.29 11.62 -6.75
N ARG A 107 12.50 12.90 -6.40
CA ARG A 107 13.12 13.30 -5.13
C ARG A 107 12.27 12.93 -3.94
N SER A 108 10.95 13.16 -4.01
CA SER A 108 10.01 12.76 -2.95
C SER A 108 10.00 11.25 -2.74
N LEU A 109 10.01 10.46 -3.82
CA LEU A 109 10.05 9.00 -3.73
C LEU A 109 11.37 8.49 -3.16
N PHE A 110 12.49 9.11 -3.53
CA PHE A 110 13.79 8.78 -2.96
C PHE A 110 13.80 8.99 -1.45
N GLU A 111 13.39 10.16 -0.97
CA GLU A 111 13.35 10.48 0.46
C GLU A 111 12.35 9.58 1.22
N PHE A 112 11.17 9.33 0.64
CA PHE A 112 10.17 8.43 1.23
C PHE A 112 10.69 7.00 1.45
N THR A 113 11.61 6.54 0.58
CA THR A 113 12.10 5.15 0.59
C THR A 113 13.52 5.01 1.15
N LYS A 114 14.16 6.11 1.57
CA LYS A 114 15.59 6.16 1.94
C LYS A 114 16.01 5.16 3.01
N GLU A 115 15.14 4.87 3.97
CA GLU A 115 15.43 3.93 5.06
C GLU A 115 15.44 2.46 4.63
N ARG A 116 14.96 2.15 3.41
CA ARG A 116 14.85 0.79 2.86
C ARG A 116 16.16 0.22 2.32
N ARG A 117 17.20 1.04 2.20
CA ARG A 117 18.57 0.66 1.79
C ARG A 117 18.58 -0.16 0.49
N GLU A 118 18.87 -1.45 0.53
CA GLU A 118 18.96 -2.34 -0.64
C GLU A 118 17.62 -2.52 -1.36
N GLU A 119 16.50 -2.36 -0.66
CA GLU A 119 15.16 -2.46 -1.23
C GLU A 119 14.66 -1.12 -1.80
N GLN A 120 15.37 -0.02 -1.51
CA GLN A 120 15.00 1.32 -1.95
C GLN A 120 14.63 1.41 -3.45
N PRO A 121 15.43 0.90 -4.42
CA PRO A 121 15.06 1.04 -5.83
C PRO A 121 13.78 0.26 -6.17
N ARG A 122 13.52 -0.87 -5.49
CA ARG A 122 12.28 -1.65 -5.67
C ARG A 122 11.08 -0.88 -5.15
N ASP A 123 11.21 -0.29 -3.98
CA ASP A 123 10.14 0.49 -3.35
C ASP A 123 9.85 1.77 -4.14
N MET A 124 10.87 2.47 -4.64
CA MET A 124 10.69 3.62 -5.52
C MET A 124 9.88 3.25 -6.78
N VAL A 125 10.25 2.17 -7.47
CA VAL A 125 9.52 1.71 -8.66
C VAL A 125 8.10 1.27 -8.30
N ASN A 126 7.91 0.66 -7.13
CA ASN A 126 6.59 0.25 -6.66
C ASN A 126 5.68 1.45 -6.36
N GLU A 127 6.21 2.53 -5.82
CA GLU A 127 5.44 3.76 -5.62
C GLU A 127 5.14 4.47 -6.95
N TYR A 128 6.08 4.49 -7.91
CA TYR A 128 5.78 4.92 -9.28
C TYR A 128 4.64 4.10 -9.90
N ARG A 129 4.64 2.78 -9.70
CA ARG A 129 3.56 1.90 -10.15
C ARG A 129 2.23 2.31 -9.54
N ARG A 130 2.16 2.53 -8.22
CA ARG A 130 0.94 2.99 -7.53
C ARG A 130 0.41 4.32 -8.06
N LEU A 131 1.30 5.26 -8.37
CA LEU A 131 0.90 6.54 -8.95
C LEU A 131 0.30 6.37 -10.36
N ILE A 132 0.91 5.50 -11.19
CA ILE A 132 0.40 5.20 -12.53
C ILE A 132 -0.94 4.45 -12.44
N GLU A 133 -1.12 3.54 -11.47
CA GLU A 133 -2.40 2.90 -11.18
C GLU A 133 -3.49 3.95 -10.88
N GLY A 134 -3.21 4.87 -9.96
CA GLY A 134 -4.13 5.94 -9.60
C GLY A 134 -4.48 6.85 -10.79
N GLN A 135 -3.50 7.24 -11.60
CA GLN A 135 -3.72 8.05 -12.81
C GLN A 135 -4.51 7.30 -13.89
N THR A 136 -4.34 5.99 -13.99
CA THR A 136 -5.04 5.16 -14.98
C THR A 136 -6.49 4.93 -14.56
N ALA A 137 -6.77 4.90 -13.27
CA ALA A 137 -8.10 4.65 -12.69
C ALA A 137 -9.09 5.82 -12.81
N ILE A 138 -8.63 7.02 -13.19
CA ILE A 138 -9.44 8.26 -13.32
C ILE A 138 -10.05 8.37 -14.71
#